data_AF-A0A4R3MNQ8-F1
#
_entry.id   AF-A0A4R3MNQ8-F1
#
_cell.length_a   1.000
_cell.length_b   1.000
_cell.length_c   1.000
_cell.angle_alpha   90.00
_cell.angle_beta   90.00
_cell.angle_gamma   90.00
#
_symmetry.space_group_name_H-M   'P 1'
#
loop_
_entity.id
_entity.type
_entity.pdbx_description
1 polymer ?
#
loop_
_entity_poly.entity_id
_entity_poly.type
_entity_poly.pdbx_seq_one_letter_code
_entity_poly.pdbx_strand_id
1 'polypeptide(L)' 'MLLRSVGVMGDERTYSYTVALRSVDTSDFMTADWSRIDHELLAKISNRIVNEVDNVNRIVYDITSKPPATIEWE' A
#
# COMPACT_ATOMS: atom_id res chain seq x y z
N MET A 1 -15.82 -5.85 0.79
CA MET A 1 -16.15 -4.57 1.48
C MET A 1 -14.86 -3.77 1.56
N LEU A 2 -14.77 -2.63 0.88
CA LEU A 2 -13.53 -1.84 0.84
C LEU A 2 -13.19 -1.28 2.23
N LEU A 3 -11.95 -1.47 2.69
CA LEU A 3 -11.48 -1.00 3.99
C LEU A 3 -11.45 0.54 4.02
N ARG A 4 -12.13 1.13 5.00
CA ARG A 4 -12.02 2.56 5.30
C ARG A 4 -11.19 2.76 6.55
N SER A 5 -10.36 3.80 6.53
CA SER A 5 -9.53 4.22 7.65
C SER A 5 -9.88 5.62 8.13
N VAL A 6 -9.78 5.80 9.45
CA VAL A 6 -9.83 7.11 10.06
C VAL A 6 -8.52 7.84 9.76
N GLY A 7 -8.64 9.09 9.32
CA GLY A 7 -7.56 10.04 9.13
C GLY A 7 -7.94 11.41 9.69
N VAL A 8 -7.02 12.36 9.59
CA VAL A 8 -7.25 13.76 9.92
C VAL A 8 -6.83 14.58 8.69
N MET A 9 -7.74 15.40 8.18
CA MET A 9 -7.46 16.33 7.09
C MET A 9 -7.94 17.72 7.54
N GLY A 10 -7.03 18.70 7.58
CA GLY A 10 -7.29 19.95 8.30
C GLY A 10 -7.54 19.67 9.79
N ASP A 11 -8.64 20.17 10.32
CA ASP A 11 -9.04 19.99 11.72
C ASP A 11 -10.14 18.93 11.91
N GLU A 12 -10.53 18.21 10.85
CA GLU A 12 -11.64 17.26 10.88
C GLU A 12 -11.20 15.79 10.72
N ARG A 13 -11.97 14.89 11.32
CA ARG A 13 -11.81 13.44 11.12
C ARG A 13 -12.39 13.03 9.78
N THR A 14 -11.62 12.31 8.98
CA THR A 14 -12.04 11.77 7.70
C THR A 14 -12.13 10.25 7.72
N TYR A 15 -13.05 9.69 6.94
CA TYR A 15 -13.15 8.26 6.68
C TYR A 15 -12.93 8.02 5.19
N SER A 16 -11.71 7.65 4.83
CA SER A 16 -11.27 7.49 3.45
C SER A 16 -10.68 6.11 3.23
N TYR A 17 -10.31 5.79 1.99
CA TYR A 17 -9.83 4.47 1.64
C TYR A 17 -8.37 4.26 2.02
N THR A 18 -8.05 3.01 2.34
CA THR A 18 -6.68 2.51 2.42
C THR A 18 -6.26 1.93 1.08
N VAL A 19 -5.05 2.25 0.62
CA VAL A 19 -4.43 1.66 -0.57
C VAL A 19 -3.25 0.80 -0.14
N ALA A 20 -3.16 -0.42 -0.67
CA ALA A 20 -2.01 -1.29 -0.51
C ALA A 20 -1.09 -1.16 -1.72
N LEU A 21 0.19 -0.89 -1.46
CA LEU A 21 1.26 -1.00 -2.44
C LEU A 21 1.75 -2.45 -2.46
N ARG A 22 1.92 -3.00 -3.66
CA ARG A 22 2.45 -4.35 -3.87
C ARG A 22 3.62 -4.29 -4.85
N SER A 23 4.79 -4.76 -4.41
CA SER A 23 5.96 -4.95 -5.25
C SER A 23 6.63 -6.24 -4.85
N VAL A 24 7.00 -7.04 -5.84
CA VAL A 24 7.62 -8.33 -5.62
C VAL A 24 8.80 -8.53 -6.55
N ASP A 25 9.83 -9.19 -6.05
CA ASP A 25 10.95 -9.70 -6.82
C ASP A 25 10.71 -11.18 -7.05
N THR A 26 10.82 -11.61 -8.30
CA THR A 26 10.64 -13.02 -8.66
C THR A 26 11.53 -13.42 -9.82
N SER A 27 12.05 -14.64 -9.75
CA SER A 27 12.80 -15.31 -10.82
C SER A 27 12.01 -16.44 -11.49
N ASP A 28 10.81 -16.77 -10.99
CA ASP A 28 9.97 -17.85 -11.51
C ASP A 28 8.46 -17.61 -11.29
N PHE A 29 7.62 -18.55 -11.73
CA PHE A 29 6.17 -18.41 -11.59
C PHE A 29 5.61 -18.91 -10.25
N MET A 30 6.45 -19.49 -9.39
CA MET A 30 6.05 -20.24 -8.20
C MET A 30 6.31 -19.48 -6.90
N THR A 31 7.35 -18.65 -6.85
CA THR A 31 7.77 -17.92 -5.67
C THR A 31 7.94 -16.44 -5.98
N ALA A 32 7.66 -15.58 -5.01
CA ALA A 32 7.94 -14.16 -5.11
C ALA A 32 8.20 -13.61 -3.71
N ASP A 33 9.28 -12.86 -3.55
CA ASP A 33 9.55 -12.17 -2.30
C ASP A 33 9.13 -10.71 -2.42
N TRP A 34 8.67 -10.09 -1.34
CA TRP A 34 8.30 -8.68 -1.40
C TRP A 34 9.57 -7.83 -1.58
N SER A 35 9.52 -6.81 -2.43
CA SER A 35 10.71 -6.01 -2.76
C SER A 35 11.12 -5.12 -1.58
N ARG A 36 12.42 -5.00 -1.28
CA ARG A 36 12.91 -4.13 -0.19
C ARG A 36 13.08 -2.72 -0.74
N ILE A 37 11.95 -2.07 -1.00
CA ILE A 37 11.92 -0.69 -1.49
C ILE A 37 12.51 0.22 -0.41
N ASP A 38 13.38 1.13 -0.84
CA ASP A 38 13.95 2.17 0.01
C ASP A 38 12.87 2.98 0.73
N HIS A 39 13.08 3.25 2.03
CA HIS A 39 12.08 3.90 2.87
C HIS A 39 11.79 5.34 2.44
N GLU A 40 12.77 6.08 1.90
CA GLU A 40 12.55 7.43 1.39
C GLU A 40 11.67 7.40 0.13
N LEU A 41 11.86 6.38 -0.72
CA LEU A 41 10.98 6.17 -1.86
C LEU A 41 9.55 5.81 -1.41
N LEU A 42 9.38 4.94 -0.42
CA LEU A 42 8.06 4.64 0.15
C LEU A 42 7.40 5.89 0.75
N ALA A 43 8.15 6.72 1.48
CA ALA A 43 7.65 7.97 2.03
C ALA A 43 7.21 8.95 0.93
N LYS A 44 8.00 9.07 -0.14
CA LYS A 44 7.66 9.88 -1.32
C LYS A 44 6.39 9.39 -2.00
N ILE A 45 6.24 8.08 -2.23
CA ILE A 45 5.04 7.50 -2.83
C ILE A 45 3.83 7.78 -1.94
N SER A 46 3.95 7.51 -0.63
CA SER A 46 2.88 7.72 0.34
C SER A 46 2.38 9.16 0.33
N ASN A 47 3.31 10.12 0.44
CA ASN A 47 2.99 11.55 0.43
C ASN A 47 2.32 11.99 -0.87
N ARG A 48 2.78 11.50 -2.02
CA ARG A 48 2.16 11.86 -3.29
C ARG A 48 0.74 11.32 -3.40
N ILE A 49 0.51 10.05 -3.08
CA ILE A 49 -0.83 9.46 -3.21
C ILE A 49 -1.83 10.16 -2.28
N VAL A 50 -1.47 10.37 -1.01
CA VAL A 50 -2.38 11.02 -0.04
C VAL A 50 -2.71 12.47 -0.43
N ASN A 51 -1.78 13.18 -1.07
CA ASN A 51 -2.00 14.59 -1.45
C ASN A 51 -2.63 14.76 -2.85
N GLU A 52 -2.41 13.82 -3.76
CA GLU A 52 -2.84 13.93 -5.17
C GLU A 52 -4.09 13.11 -5.49
N VAL A 53 -4.47 12.14 -4.64
CA VAL A 53 -5.61 11.23 -4.88
C VAL A 53 -6.72 11.47 -3.84
N ASP A 54 -7.86 11.94 -4.32
CA ASP A 54 -9.03 12.15 -3.49
C ASP A 54 -9.49 10.86 -2.78
N ASN A 55 -9.99 11.01 -1.56
CA ASN A 55 -10.53 9.91 -0.75
C ASN A 55 -9.54 8.77 -0.44
N VAL A 56 -8.23 9.05 -0.40
CA VAL A 56 -7.21 8.14 0.15
C VAL A 56 -6.52 8.82 1.32
N ASN A 57 -6.46 8.17 2.48
CA ASN A 57 -5.80 8.72 3.67
C ASN A 57 -4.82 7.77 4.35
N ARG A 58 -4.59 6.59 3.75
CA ARG A 58 -3.69 5.58 4.31
C ARG A 58 -3.09 4.76 3.20
N ILE A 59 -1.77 4.65 3.26
CA ILE A 59 -0.98 3.78 2.39
C ILE A 59 -0.33 2.71 3.26
N VAL A 60 -0.43 1.46 2.84
CA VAL A 60 0.28 0.32 3.44
C VAL A 60 1.14 -0.36 2.38
N TYR A 61 2.20 -1.04 2.78
CA TYR A 61 3.02 -1.85 1.89
C TYR A 61 2.90 -3.32 2.26
N ASP A 62 2.55 -4.16 1.30
CA ASP A 62 2.38 -5.60 1.52
C ASP A 62 3.73 -6.30 1.54
N ILE A 63 4.14 -6.70 2.75
CA ILE A 63 5.40 -7.39 3.07
C ILE A 63 5.24 -8.91 3.16
N THR A 64 4.20 -9.48 2.54
CA THR A 64 3.93 -10.93 2.58
C THR A 64 4.47 -11.61 1.32
N SER A 65 5.39 -12.57 1.46
CA SER A 65 5.94 -13.31 0.32
C SER A 65 4.92 -14.34 -0.24
N LYS A 66 5.12 -14.74 -1.50
CA LYS A 66 4.47 -15.90 -2.13
C LYS A 66 5.45 -17.08 -2.09
N PRO A 67 5.09 -18.22 -1.48
CA PRO A 67 3.98 -18.46 -0.54
C PRO A 67 4.20 -17.80 0.85
N PRO A 68 3.15 -17.63 1.70
CA PRO A 68 1.80 -18.21 1.58
C PRO A 68 0.80 -17.38 0.77
N ALA A 69 1.12 -16.12 0.45
CA ALA A 69 0.22 -15.26 -0.29
C ALA A 69 0.26 -15.52 -1.81
N THR A 70 -0.67 -14.90 -2.53
CA THR A 70 -0.58 -14.67 -3.98
C THR A 70 0.13 -13.32 -4.26
N ILE A 71 0.43 -13.02 -5.53
CA ILE A 71 0.93 -11.70 -5.91
C ILE A 71 -0.22 -10.69 -5.84
N GLU A 72 -1.33 -11.02 -6.50
CA GLU A 72 -2.60 -10.29 -6.45
C GLU A 72 -3.35 -10.57 -5.14
N TRP A 73 -4.30 -9.69 -4.81
CA TRP A 73 -5.13 -9.81 -3.61
C TRP A 73 -6.49 -10.50 -3.84
N GLU A 74 -6.85 -10.77 -5.10
CA GLU A 74 -8.07 -11.49 -5.51
C GLU A 74 -7.80 -12.35 -6.75
#